data_AF-A0A0Q9WE73-F1
#
_entry.id   AF-A0A0Q9WE73-F1
#
_cell.length_a   1.000
_cell.length_b   1.000
_cell.length_c   1.000
_cell.angle_alpha   90.00
_cell.angle_beta   90.00
_cell.angle_gamma   90.00
#
_symmetry.space_group_name_H-M   'P 1'
#
loop_
_entity.id
_entity.type
_entity.pdbx_description
1 polymer ?
#
loop_
_entity_poly.entity_id
_entity_poly.type
_entity_poly.pdbx_seq_one_letter_code
_entity_poly.pdbx_strand_id
1 'polypeptide(L)'
;MEIVTETNQNVELLPAKSEVLAIGDPQEYSFMKTNPPQRDRANFHADCKRRLAELVLGNAADMRSDESSVDSFGAESIQINSGTRHIYLQCNQPVNGCMFWMRTYDSKSLLRAVKQKLSNENWISENTMEISLKSKHNNSQELSRIESRIYKIVSDYLSEQDARILQFLCCMQRQHRK
;
A
#
# COMPACT_ATOMS: atom_id res chain seq x y z
N MET A 1 -83.71 -19.99 26.46
CA MET A 1 -83.07 -20.74 25.36
C MET A 1 -82.42 -19.71 24.44
N GLU A 2 -81.38 -20.11 23.71
CA GLU A 2 -80.49 -19.23 22.91
C GLU A 2 -79.44 -18.43 23.71
N ILE A 3 -78.32 -18.19 23.03
CA ILE A 3 -76.95 -17.98 23.53
C ILE A 3 -76.26 -17.01 22.55
N VAL A 4 -75.52 -16.02 23.04
CA VAL A 4 -74.43 -15.32 22.32
C VAL A 4 -73.38 -14.89 23.37
N THR A 5 -72.40 -15.73 23.72
CA THR A 5 -70.99 -15.73 23.21
C THR A 5 -70.28 -14.38 23.31
N GLU A 6 -69.28 -14.23 24.21
CA GLU A 6 -67.82 -14.19 23.90
C GLU A 6 -67.33 -12.76 23.54
N THR A 7 -66.05 -12.35 23.55
CA THR A 7 -64.84 -12.57 24.40
C THR A 7 -64.05 -11.22 24.37
N ASN A 8 -62.94 -10.93 25.06
CA ASN A 8 -62.00 -11.71 25.89
C ASN A 8 -61.37 -10.82 26.99
N GLN A 9 -60.37 -11.33 27.74
CA GLN A 9 -59.61 -10.60 28.75
C GLN A 9 -58.56 -9.65 28.15
N ASN A 10 -58.33 -8.50 28.79
CA ASN A 10 -57.16 -7.66 28.56
C ASN A 10 -56.65 -7.17 29.93
N VAL A 11 -55.51 -7.67 30.39
CA VAL A 11 -54.94 -7.35 31.71
C VAL A 11 -53.89 -6.27 31.54
N GLU A 12 -54.17 -5.06 32.04
CA GLU A 12 -53.23 -3.94 32.04
C GLU A 12 -52.02 -4.24 32.93
N LEU A 13 -50.82 -4.17 32.35
CA LEU A 13 -49.56 -4.22 33.08
C LEU A 13 -49.07 -2.78 33.33
N LEU A 14 -49.12 -2.37 34.59
CA LEU A 14 -48.68 -1.06 35.07
C LEU A 14 -47.20 -0.81 34.76
N PRO A 15 -46.82 0.33 34.13
CA PRO A 15 -45.42 0.71 34.00
C PRO A 15 -44.88 1.23 35.33
N ALA A 16 -43.91 0.51 35.90
CA ALA A 16 -43.18 0.98 37.08
C ALA A 16 -42.32 2.20 36.73
N LYS A 17 -42.57 3.34 37.39
CA LYS A 17 -41.74 4.54 37.28
C LYS A 17 -40.32 4.24 37.74
N SER A 18 -39.33 4.49 36.87
CA SER A 18 -37.97 4.82 37.29
C SER A 18 -37.71 6.29 36.95
N GLU A 19 -37.36 7.07 37.97
CA GLU A 19 -37.20 8.51 37.90
C GLU A 19 -35.73 8.82 37.60
N VAL A 20 -35.43 9.09 36.33
CA VAL A 20 -34.08 9.51 35.91
C VAL A 20 -34.06 11.04 35.82
N LEU A 21 -33.31 11.67 36.73
CA LEU A 21 -33.15 13.12 36.80
C LEU A 21 -32.34 13.65 35.60
N ALA A 22 -33.03 14.01 34.52
CA ALA A 22 -32.45 14.75 33.41
C ALA A 22 -32.47 16.26 33.71
N ILE A 23 -31.30 16.83 33.99
CA ILE A 23 -31.11 18.29 34.05
C ILE A 23 -30.65 18.76 32.67
N GLY A 24 -31.50 19.51 31.98
CA GLY A 24 -31.25 20.10 30.67
C GLY A 24 -32.56 20.36 29.95
N ASP A 25 -32.82 21.61 29.55
CA ASP A 25 -34.05 21.98 28.86
C ASP A 25 -34.24 21.17 27.56
N PRO A 26 -35.47 20.81 27.18
CA PRO A 26 -35.76 20.13 25.92
C PRO A 26 -35.57 21.10 24.75
N GLN A 27 -34.32 21.28 24.33
CA GLN A 27 -34.02 21.96 23.09
C GLN A 27 -34.53 21.10 21.93
N GLU A 28 -35.53 21.58 21.20
CA GLU A 28 -36.08 20.91 20.02
C GLU A 28 -34.99 20.78 18.96
N TYR A 29 -34.31 19.63 18.95
CA TYR A 29 -33.48 19.21 17.83
C TYR A 29 -34.38 18.93 16.64
N SER A 30 -34.69 19.98 15.89
CA SER A 30 -35.17 19.85 14.53
C SER A 30 -34.12 19.05 13.76
N PHE A 31 -34.45 17.78 13.50
CA PHE A 31 -33.70 16.96 12.55
C PHE A 31 -33.92 17.57 11.18
N MET A 32 -33.15 18.61 10.85
CA MET A 32 -32.92 18.97 9.47
C MET A 32 -32.48 17.69 8.77
N LYS A 33 -33.33 17.20 7.86
CA LYS A 33 -32.93 16.21 6.87
C LYS A 33 -31.95 16.90 5.94
N THR A 34 -30.70 17.05 6.40
CA THR A 34 -29.57 17.29 5.51
C THR A 34 -29.57 16.11 4.56
N ASN A 35 -29.96 16.36 3.30
CA ASN A 35 -29.79 15.40 2.23
C ASN A 35 -28.34 14.87 2.33
N PRO A 36 -28.11 13.56 2.24
CA PRO A 36 -26.76 13.01 2.34
C PRO A 36 -25.89 13.78 1.34
N PRO A 37 -24.75 14.35 1.78
CA PRO A 37 -23.99 15.28 0.95
C PRO A 37 -23.72 14.58 -0.37
N GLN A 38 -24.22 15.18 -1.45
CA GLN A 38 -24.15 14.62 -2.79
C GLN A 38 -22.67 14.67 -3.22
N ARG A 39 -21.90 13.67 -2.76
CA ARG A 39 -20.47 13.55 -3.00
C ARG A 39 -20.27 13.57 -4.50
N ASP A 40 -19.77 14.70 -4.98
CA ASP A 40 -19.37 14.85 -6.36
C ASP A 40 -18.37 13.74 -6.69
N ARG A 41 -18.79 12.84 -7.58
CA ARG A 41 -18.02 11.66 -7.94
C ARG A 41 -16.70 12.04 -8.61
N ALA A 42 -16.65 13.21 -9.26
CA ALA A 42 -15.42 13.73 -9.87
C ALA A 42 -14.39 14.12 -8.79
N ASN A 43 -14.80 14.93 -7.80
CA ASN A 43 -13.94 15.32 -6.67
C ASN A 43 -13.49 14.11 -5.86
N PHE A 44 -14.41 13.18 -5.59
CA PHE A 44 -14.08 11.93 -4.90
C PHE A 44 -13.03 11.09 -5.65
N HIS A 45 -13.18 10.92 -6.96
CA HIS A 45 -12.23 10.18 -7.78
C HIS A 45 -10.86 10.87 -7.83
N ALA A 46 -10.84 12.20 -7.97
CA ALA A 46 -9.61 12.99 -7.96
C ALA A 46 -8.86 12.89 -6.62
N ASP A 47 -9.56 13.00 -5.48
CA ASP A 47 -8.96 12.86 -4.15
C ASP A 47 -8.42 11.44 -3.91
N CYS A 48 -9.13 10.41 -4.36
CA CYS A 48 -8.65 9.03 -4.26
C CYS A 48 -7.39 8.81 -5.11
N LYS A 49 -7.40 9.29 -6.35
CA LYS A 49 -6.26 9.18 -7.27
C LYS A 49 -5.04 9.90 -6.71
N ARG A 50 -5.22 11.14 -6.22
CA ARG A 50 -4.18 11.94 -5.57
C ARG A 50 -3.61 11.23 -4.35
N ARG A 51 -4.45 10.71 -3.47
CA ARG A 51 -4.00 10.04 -2.23
C ARG A 51 -3.36 8.68 -2.49
N LEU A 52 -3.79 7.96 -3.53
CA LEU A 52 -3.12 6.75 -3.99
C LEU A 52 -1.73 7.09 -4.58
N ALA A 53 -1.62 8.15 -5.39
CA ALA A 53 -0.34 8.64 -5.88
C ALA A 53 0.60 9.06 -4.73
N GLU A 54 0.11 9.78 -3.73
CA GLU A 54 0.88 10.15 -2.53
C GLU A 54 1.43 8.92 -1.79
N LEU A 55 0.62 7.86 -1.63
CA LEU A 55 1.03 6.61 -0.98
C LEU A 55 2.10 5.84 -1.78
N VAL A 56 1.93 5.80 -3.10
CA VAL A 56 2.66 4.92 -4.01
C VAL A 56 3.94 5.55 -4.57
N LEU A 57 3.88 6.84 -4.91
CA LEU A 57 4.98 7.64 -5.48
C LEU A 57 5.65 8.54 -4.43
N GLY A 58 5.14 8.57 -3.19
CA GLY A 58 5.58 9.49 -2.13
C GLY A 58 5.25 10.97 -2.42
N ASN A 59 4.45 11.26 -3.46
CA ASN A 59 4.13 12.61 -3.89
C ASN A 59 2.77 12.67 -4.62
N ALA A 60 2.14 13.85 -4.63
CA ALA A 60 0.81 14.06 -5.19
C ALA A 60 0.75 14.22 -6.72
N ALA A 61 1.76 13.76 -7.47
CA ALA A 61 1.74 13.86 -8.93
C ALA A 61 0.63 12.99 -9.54
N ASP A 62 0.24 13.32 -10.77
CA ASP A 62 -0.73 12.53 -11.51
C ASP A 62 -0.22 11.10 -11.75
N MET A 63 -0.80 10.13 -11.04
CA MET A 63 -0.77 8.73 -11.48
C MET A 63 -1.29 8.68 -12.91
N ARG A 64 -0.41 8.38 -13.87
CA ARG A 64 -0.82 8.14 -15.25
C ARG A 64 -1.41 6.72 -15.33
N SER A 65 -2.28 6.51 -16.32
CA SER A 65 -3.09 5.29 -16.42
C SER A 65 -2.54 4.28 -17.45
N ASP A 66 -1.42 4.59 -18.08
CA ASP A 66 -0.77 3.76 -19.10
C ASP A 66 0.28 2.82 -18.48
N GLU A 67 0.37 1.58 -18.95
CA GLU A 67 1.42 0.63 -18.50
C GLU A 67 2.85 1.11 -18.82
N SER A 68 2.99 2.06 -19.74
CA SER A 68 4.25 2.77 -20.01
C SER A 68 4.66 3.77 -18.92
N SER A 69 3.77 4.12 -17.99
CA SER A 69 4.06 5.01 -16.85
C SER A 69 4.51 4.31 -15.58
N VAL A 70 4.42 2.98 -15.52
CA VAL A 70 4.95 2.21 -14.40
C VAL A 70 6.46 2.09 -14.58
N ASP A 71 7.21 2.67 -13.65
CA ASP A 71 8.66 2.56 -13.55
C ASP A 71 9.12 1.07 -13.62
N SER A 72 10.39 0.85 -13.94
CA SER A 72 11.00 -0.48 -13.84
C SER A 72 12.32 -0.43 -13.08
N PHE A 73 12.61 -1.52 -12.38
CA PHE A 73 13.84 -1.71 -11.63
C PHE A 73 14.41 -3.09 -11.94
N GLY A 74 15.72 -3.16 -12.14
CA GLY A 74 16.38 -4.43 -12.39
C GLY A 74 17.85 -4.39 -12.00
N ALA A 75 18.46 -5.57 -12.01
CA ALA A 75 19.88 -5.76 -11.73
C ALA A 75 20.53 -6.59 -12.84
N GLU A 76 21.77 -6.25 -13.18
CA GLU A 76 22.62 -6.98 -14.12
C GLU A 76 23.96 -7.27 -13.44
N SER A 77 24.48 -8.51 -13.55
CA SER A 77 25.80 -8.88 -13.03
C SER A 77 26.77 -9.08 -14.19
N ILE A 78 27.68 -8.13 -14.39
CA ILE A 78 28.70 -8.19 -15.45
C ILE A 78 30.03 -8.65 -14.85
N GLN A 79 30.67 -9.63 -15.49
CA GLN A 79 32.01 -10.07 -15.10
C GLN A 79 33.08 -9.26 -15.81
N ILE A 80 33.91 -8.58 -15.02
CA ILE A 80 34.96 -7.67 -15.52
C ILE A 80 36.27 -8.44 -15.73
N ASN A 81 36.61 -9.34 -14.80
CA ASN A 81 37.79 -10.19 -14.88
C ASN A 81 37.56 -11.51 -14.10
N SER A 82 38.60 -12.31 -13.85
CA SER A 82 38.50 -13.59 -13.15
C SER A 82 38.18 -13.50 -11.64
N GLY A 83 38.34 -12.32 -11.03
CA GLY A 83 38.17 -12.04 -9.60
C GLY A 83 37.28 -10.83 -9.27
N THR A 84 36.64 -10.19 -10.26
CA THR A 84 35.76 -9.03 -10.05
C THR A 84 34.47 -9.15 -10.87
N ARG A 85 33.32 -8.98 -10.22
CA ARG A 85 32.01 -8.76 -10.85
C ARG A 85 31.45 -7.40 -10.43
N HIS A 86 30.75 -6.75 -11.34
CA HIS A 86 29.99 -5.54 -11.07
C HIS A 86 28.50 -5.86 -11.12
N ILE A 87 27.75 -5.47 -10.10
CA ILE A 87 26.28 -5.43 -10.16
C ILE A 87 25.86 -4.00 -10.52
N TYR A 88 25.13 -3.87 -11.64
CA TYR A 88 24.51 -2.63 -12.10
C TYR A 88 23.04 -2.66 -11.75
N LEU A 89 22.57 -1.68 -10.98
CA LEU A 89 21.17 -1.46 -10.67
C LEU A 89 20.60 -0.43 -11.65
N GLN A 90 19.55 -0.80 -12.38
CA GLN A 90 19.00 0.01 -13.47
C GLN A 90 17.57 0.44 -13.14
N CYS A 91 17.27 1.70 -13.43
CA CYS A 91 15.94 2.31 -13.31
C CYS A 91 15.45 2.69 -14.71
N ASN A 92 14.25 2.26 -15.09
CA ASN A 92 13.59 2.60 -16.35
C ASN A 92 14.39 2.25 -17.62
N GLN A 93 15.20 1.20 -17.57
CA GLN A 93 15.98 0.71 -18.71
C GLN A 93 15.70 -0.78 -18.93
N PRO A 94 15.65 -1.25 -20.20
CA PRO A 94 15.54 -2.66 -20.52
C PRO A 94 16.86 -3.36 -20.18
N VAL A 95 16.80 -4.34 -19.27
CA VAL A 95 17.98 -5.04 -18.76
C VAL A 95 18.17 -6.34 -19.55
N ASN A 96 19.15 -6.36 -20.47
CA ASN A 96 19.51 -7.59 -21.19
C ASN A 96 20.37 -8.49 -20.28
N GLY A 97 20.10 -9.80 -20.27
CA GLY A 97 20.85 -10.73 -19.40
C GLY A 97 20.63 -10.49 -17.89
N CYS A 98 19.49 -9.92 -17.52
CA CYS A 98 19.18 -9.48 -16.16
C CYS A 98 19.28 -10.61 -15.12
N MET A 99 19.86 -10.26 -13.98
CA MET A 99 19.82 -11.07 -12.76
C MET A 99 18.40 -11.09 -12.17
N PHE A 100 17.70 -9.95 -12.25
CA PHE A 100 16.24 -9.87 -12.18
C PHE A 100 15.76 -8.56 -12.82
N TRP A 101 14.48 -8.51 -13.16
CA TRP A 101 13.77 -7.30 -13.61
C TRP A 101 12.34 -7.31 -13.08
N MET A 102 11.79 -6.14 -12.75
CA MET A 102 10.42 -5.97 -12.30
C MET A 102 9.87 -4.57 -12.57
N ARG A 103 8.54 -4.46 -12.53
CA ARG A 103 7.82 -3.19 -12.48
C ARG A 103 7.77 -2.69 -11.03
N THR A 104 7.78 -1.37 -10.88
CA THR A 104 7.60 -0.66 -9.61
C THR A 104 7.01 0.72 -9.92
N TYR A 105 6.37 1.38 -8.96
CA TYR A 105 5.84 2.72 -9.21
C TYR A 105 6.88 3.84 -8.98
N ASP A 106 7.93 3.58 -8.18
CA ASP A 106 9.05 4.49 -7.98
C ASP A 106 10.37 3.69 -7.91
N SER A 107 11.02 3.56 -9.07
CA SER A 107 12.31 2.87 -9.20
C SER A 107 13.43 3.59 -8.45
N LYS A 108 13.35 4.92 -8.33
CA LYS A 108 14.37 5.75 -7.69
C LYS A 108 14.33 5.61 -6.18
N SER A 109 13.16 5.59 -5.55
CA SER A 109 13.05 5.35 -4.11
C SER A 109 13.38 3.90 -3.74
N LEU A 110 13.04 2.93 -4.61
CA LEU A 110 13.51 1.55 -4.46
C LEU A 110 15.05 1.47 -4.53
N LEU A 111 15.69 2.10 -5.52
CA LEU A 111 17.15 2.19 -5.62
C LEU A 111 17.78 2.83 -4.37
N ARG A 112 17.20 3.93 -3.84
CA ARG A 112 17.64 4.54 -2.57
C ARG A 112 17.54 3.57 -1.40
N ALA A 113 16.45 2.81 -1.29
CA ALA A 113 16.27 1.81 -0.24
C ALA A 113 17.33 0.69 -0.33
N VAL A 114 17.62 0.19 -1.55
CA VAL A 114 18.71 -0.77 -1.78
C VAL A 114 20.07 -0.19 -1.36
N LYS A 115 20.40 1.03 -1.80
CA LYS A 115 21.64 1.72 -1.44
C LYS A 115 21.78 1.95 0.08
N GLN A 116 20.69 2.30 0.76
CA GLN A 116 20.69 2.48 2.22
C GLN A 116 20.94 1.17 2.97
N LYS A 117 20.32 0.07 2.53
CA LYS A 117 20.45 -1.26 3.17
C LYS A 117 21.76 -1.97 2.82
N LEU A 118 22.40 -1.60 1.72
CA LEU A 118 23.69 -2.12 1.25
C LEU A 118 24.81 -1.05 1.31
N SER A 119 24.68 -0.09 2.22
CA SER A 119 25.62 1.04 2.35
C SER A 119 27.05 0.64 2.74
N ASN A 120 27.23 -0.56 3.30
CA ASN A 120 28.53 -1.13 3.67
C ASN A 120 29.21 -1.91 2.53
N GLU A 121 28.56 -2.07 1.38
CA GLU A 121 29.14 -2.75 0.20
C GLU A 121 29.99 -1.78 -0.63
N ASN A 122 30.84 -2.30 -1.53
CA ASN A 122 31.74 -1.45 -2.34
C ASN A 122 31.00 -0.79 -3.51
N TRP A 123 30.50 0.44 -3.32
CA TRP A 123 29.89 1.24 -4.39
C TRP A 123 30.95 1.99 -5.20
N ILE A 124 31.13 1.60 -6.46
CA ILE A 124 32.09 2.23 -7.38
C ILE A 124 31.45 3.29 -8.29
N SER A 125 30.12 3.35 -8.35
CA SER A 125 29.36 4.40 -9.03
C SER A 125 28.04 4.66 -8.30
N GLU A 126 27.23 5.61 -8.79
CA GLU A 126 25.88 5.84 -8.24
C GLU A 126 25.02 4.56 -8.24
N ASN A 127 25.18 3.72 -9.27
CA ASN A 127 24.32 2.59 -9.57
C ASN A 127 25.07 1.25 -9.67
N THR A 128 26.38 1.25 -9.42
CA THR A 128 27.25 0.08 -9.60
C THR A 128 27.96 -0.29 -8.30
N MET A 129 27.83 -1.56 -7.93
CA MET A 129 28.52 -2.19 -6.82
C MET A 129 29.57 -3.16 -7.35
N GLU A 130 30.78 -3.11 -6.81
CA GLU A 130 31.86 -4.05 -7.11
C GLU A 130 31.87 -5.19 -6.09
N ILE A 131 32.01 -6.42 -6.59
CA ILE A 131 32.13 -7.64 -5.80
C ILE A 131 33.51 -8.25 -6.08
N SER A 132 34.37 -8.25 -5.07
CA SER A 132 35.66 -8.93 -5.09
C SER A 132 35.50 -10.42 -4.78
N LEU A 133 35.76 -11.24 -5.80
CA LEU A 133 35.55 -12.67 -5.83
C LEU A 133 36.86 -13.40 -5.46
N LYS A 134 37.05 -13.59 -4.15
CA LYS A 134 38.36 -13.95 -3.54
C LYS A 134 38.88 -15.35 -3.87
N SER A 135 38.09 -16.31 -4.38
CA SER A 135 38.61 -17.62 -4.80
C SER A 135 37.67 -18.39 -5.74
N LYS A 136 38.20 -18.99 -6.81
CA LYS A 136 37.42 -19.69 -7.87
C LYS A 136 36.33 -20.66 -7.36
N HIS A 137 36.48 -21.25 -6.18
CA HIS A 137 35.46 -22.13 -5.57
C HIS A 137 34.35 -21.40 -4.81
N ASN A 138 34.63 -20.23 -4.20
CA ASN A 138 33.62 -19.49 -3.42
C ASN A 138 32.91 -18.40 -4.24
N ASN A 139 33.39 -18.13 -5.47
CA ASN A 139 32.91 -17.04 -6.32
C ASN A 139 31.40 -17.08 -6.63
N SER A 140 30.81 -18.28 -6.80
CA SER A 140 29.36 -18.43 -7.00
C SER A 140 28.56 -18.15 -5.72
N GLN A 141 29.08 -18.57 -4.57
CA GLN A 141 28.39 -18.41 -3.28
C GLN A 141 28.37 -16.94 -2.83
N GLU A 142 29.48 -16.21 -2.96
CA GLU A 142 29.55 -14.80 -2.57
C GLU A 142 28.68 -13.92 -3.46
N LEU A 143 28.67 -14.16 -4.77
CA LEU A 143 27.74 -13.47 -5.67
C LEU A 143 26.29 -13.79 -5.28
N SER A 144 25.93 -15.09 -5.18
CA SER A 144 24.56 -15.53 -4.86
C SER A 144 24.04 -14.96 -3.53
N ARG A 145 24.93 -14.73 -2.55
CA ARG A 145 24.61 -14.05 -1.28
C ARG A 145 24.24 -12.57 -1.47
N ILE A 146 25.01 -11.82 -2.25
CA ILE A 146 24.72 -10.40 -2.52
C ILE A 146 23.47 -10.27 -3.40
N GLU A 147 23.37 -11.09 -4.44
CA GLU A 147 22.18 -11.25 -5.28
C GLU A 147 20.91 -11.51 -4.45
N SER A 148 20.94 -12.49 -3.54
CA SER A 148 19.82 -12.81 -2.65
C SER A 148 19.48 -11.67 -1.69
N ARG A 149 20.49 -10.91 -1.20
CA ARG A 149 20.27 -9.73 -0.35
C ARG A 149 19.59 -8.61 -1.12
N ILE A 150 20.03 -8.32 -2.34
CA ILE A 150 19.37 -7.32 -3.22
C ILE A 150 17.92 -7.74 -3.47
N TYR A 151 17.70 -8.96 -3.94
CA TYR A 151 16.35 -9.47 -4.21
C TYR A 151 15.44 -9.38 -2.98
N LYS A 152 15.94 -9.75 -1.79
CA LYS A 152 15.19 -9.63 -0.54
C LYS A 152 14.82 -8.19 -0.21
N ILE A 153 15.77 -7.25 -0.25
CA ILE A 153 15.48 -5.83 0.04
C ILE A 153 14.40 -5.29 -0.90
N VAL A 154 14.46 -5.68 -2.17
CA VAL A 154 13.48 -5.28 -3.19
C VAL A 154 12.11 -5.90 -2.93
N SER A 155 12.06 -7.20 -2.61
CA SER A 155 10.82 -7.92 -2.26
C SER A 155 10.17 -7.37 -0.99
N ASP A 156 10.96 -7.07 0.04
CA ASP A 156 10.50 -6.46 1.29
C ASP A 156 9.90 -5.06 1.01
N TYR A 157 10.59 -4.23 0.21
CA TYR A 157 10.11 -2.88 -0.17
C TYR A 157 8.78 -2.91 -0.95
N LEU A 158 8.64 -3.81 -1.92
CA LEU A 158 7.38 -3.96 -2.67
C LEU A 158 6.26 -4.49 -1.77
N SER A 159 6.54 -5.45 -0.89
CA SER A 159 5.55 -5.99 0.06
C SER A 159 5.03 -4.90 1.01
N GLU A 160 5.90 -3.98 1.46
CA GLU A 160 5.48 -2.81 2.24
C GLU A 160 4.59 -1.85 1.45
N GLN A 161 4.85 -1.64 0.15
CA GLN A 161 4.01 -0.80 -0.71
C GLN A 161 2.64 -1.44 -0.92
N ASP A 162 2.59 -2.71 -1.28
CA ASP A 162 1.33 -3.47 -1.48
C ASP A 162 0.47 -3.47 -0.21
N ALA A 163 1.07 -3.63 0.96
CA ALA A 163 0.37 -3.55 2.25
C ALA A 163 -0.27 -2.17 2.48
N ARG A 164 0.42 -1.07 2.14
CA ARG A 164 -0.11 0.31 2.26
C ARG A 164 -1.26 0.55 1.28
N ILE A 165 -1.11 0.09 0.03
CA ILE A 165 -2.18 0.17 -0.99
C ILE A 165 -3.41 -0.60 -0.52
N LEU A 166 -3.25 -1.84 -0.06
CA LEU A 166 -4.35 -2.68 0.44
C LEU A 166 -5.04 -2.03 1.64
N GLN A 167 -4.28 -1.50 2.61
CA GLN A 167 -4.84 -0.80 3.77
C GLN A 167 -5.66 0.42 3.35
N PHE A 168 -5.17 1.21 2.38
CA PHE A 168 -5.91 2.34 1.82
C PHE A 168 -7.21 1.89 1.16
N LEU A 169 -7.17 0.89 0.26
CA LEU A 169 -8.34 0.34 -0.41
C LEU A 169 -9.39 -0.18 0.59
N CYS A 170 -8.98 -0.88 1.65
CA CYS A 170 -9.86 -1.32 2.73
C CYS A 170 -10.49 -0.14 3.50
N CYS A 171 -9.72 0.92 3.79
CA CYS A 171 -10.24 2.13 4.41
C CYS A 171 -11.28 2.83 3.51
N MET A 172 -11.02 2.95 2.21
CA MET A 172 -11.98 3.48 1.24
C MET A 172 -13.25 2.62 1.22
N GLN A 173 -13.15 1.31 1.03
CA GLN A 173 -14.32 0.41 1.00
C GLN A 173 -15.21 0.54 2.26
N ARG A 174 -14.61 0.72 3.45
CA ARG A 174 -15.35 0.96 4.70
C ARG A 174 -16.06 2.32 4.73
N GLN A 175 -15.52 3.36 4.09
CA GLN A 175 -16.11 4.70 3.99
C GLN A 175 -17.20 4.81 2.90
N HIS A 176 -17.34 3.81 2.03
CA HIS A 176 -18.36 3.75 0.97
C HIS A 176 -19.48 2.73 1.23
N ARG A 177 -19.35 1.92 2.29
CA ARG A 177 -20.42 1.03 2.79
C ARG A 177 -21.26 1.67 3.91
N LYS A 178 -20.99 2.92 4.26
CA LYS A 178 -21.77 3.77 5.17
C LYS A 178 -22.44 4.87 4.35
#